data_AF-A0A2E1FT20-F1
#
_entry.id   AF-A0A2E1FT20-F1
#
_cell.length_a   1.000
_cell.length_b   1.000
_cell.length_c   1.000
_cell.angle_alpha   90.00
_cell.angle_beta   90.00
_cell.angle_gamma   90.00
#
_symmetry.space_group_name_H-M   'P 1'
#
loop_
_entity.id
_entity.type
_entity.pdbx_description
1 polymer ?
#
loop_
_entity_poly.entity_id
_entity_poly.type
_entity_poly.pdbx_seq_one_letter_code
_entity_poly.pdbx_strand_id
1 'polypeptide(L)'
;MDKNTILGFLLMFGLLMGYNWYTAPSQEEIAEMERLEAEAEEDRENEKDSENLQTEETQANFLEEEKKAQRLSLLENMGPDSSGAVIIPDDIRKQYGPMALAVFGEDQEHTLTSSVLEITLKSRGGLPYSATLIDGNVRNVSYSAGDPIQLWDPTNSAMDLQFDVPGTGRIKLSDLSFLLTSETDSTMYLKAVTESGGAIEIVHTLVGYALDTRITFRDLGREILPKQHLVWSAKGLRNEKGLEWERQHTSIFFKEKDRGRDYLSEGRSDEETIEYNLEWMAFKQDFFSVLVSKFKWEEYLLGIFFFQRI
;
A
#
# COMPACT_ATOMS: atom_id res chain seq x y z
N MET A 1 -2.57 60.30 45.25
CA MET A 1 -1.48 60.01 44.29
C MET A 1 -0.98 61.34 43.78
N ASP A 2 0.28 61.68 44.01
CA ASP A 2 0.82 62.99 43.66
C ASP A 2 0.93 63.15 42.13
N LYS A 3 0.62 64.35 41.64
CA LYS A 3 0.62 64.67 40.20
C LYS A 3 1.98 64.38 39.53
N ASN A 4 3.07 64.45 40.30
CA ASN A 4 4.42 64.19 39.83
C ASN A 4 4.71 62.68 39.67
N THR A 5 4.08 61.82 40.48
CA THR A 5 4.19 60.36 40.33
C THR A 5 3.42 59.87 39.09
N ILE A 6 2.25 60.46 38.82
CA ILE A 6 1.44 60.15 37.63
C ILE A 6 2.17 60.56 36.34
N LEU A 7 2.83 61.72 36.34
CA LEU A 7 3.61 62.20 35.20
C LEU A 7 4.83 61.30 34.91
N GLY A 8 5.49 60.78 35.96
CA GLY A 8 6.58 59.81 35.83
C GLY A 8 6.14 58.48 35.21
N PHE A 9 4.98 57.95 35.59
CA PHE A 9 4.42 56.74 34.97
C PHE A 9 4.05 56.94 33.50
N LEU A 10 3.50 58.10 33.13
CA LEU A 10 3.20 58.44 31.74
C LEU A 10 4.48 58.53 30.88
N LEU A 11 5.54 59.13 31.41
CA LEU A 11 6.84 59.19 30.73
C LEU A 11 7.47 57.80 30.58
N MET A 12 7.42 56.98 31.63
CA MET A 12 7.93 55.60 31.59
C MET A 12 7.16 54.75 30.58
N PHE A 13 5.83 54.90 30.51
CA PHE A 13 4.98 54.20 29.55
C PHE A 13 5.25 54.67 28.11
N GLY A 14 5.41 55.98 27.90
CA GLY A 14 5.78 56.54 26.60
C GLY A 14 7.16 56.07 26.12
N LEU A 15 8.13 55.95 27.04
CA LEU A 15 9.48 55.47 26.72
C LEU A 15 9.48 53.97 26.40
N LEU A 16 8.68 53.17 27.12
CA LEU A 16 8.47 51.75 26.81
C LEU A 16 7.80 51.54 25.46
N MET A 17 6.76 52.31 25.13
CA MET A 17 6.11 52.22 23.81
C MET A 17 7.04 52.68 22.68
N GLY A 18 7.80 53.76 22.89
CA GLY A 18 8.77 54.24 21.89
C GLY A 18 9.91 53.24 21.65
N TYR A 19 10.41 52.62 22.71
CA TYR A 19 11.42 51.56 22.59
C TYR A 19 10.88 50.32 21.88
N ASN A 20 9.68 49.86 22.27
CA ASN A 20 9.03 48.70 21.64
C ASN A 20 8.76 48.94 20.14
N TRP A 21 8.34 50.16 19.75
CA TRP A 21 8.14 50.51 18.34
C TRP A 21 9.46 50.60 17.55
N TYR A 22 10.54 51.08 18.17
CA TYR A 22 11.85 51.16 17.52
C TYR A 22 12.52 49.79 17.35
N THR A 23 12.25 48.83 18.23
CA THR A 23 12.80 47.47 18.19
C THR A 23 11.82 46.44 17.64
N ALA A 24 10.65 46.85 17.17
CA ALA A 24 9.69 45.95 16.55
C ALA A 24 10.29 45.42 15.23
N PRO A 25 10.43 44.10 15.05
CA PRO A 25 10.98 43.52 13.83
C PRO A 25 10.15 43.91 12.61
N SER A 26 10.79 44.06 11.46
CA SER A 26 10.11 44.40 10.22
C SER A 26 9.17 43.26 9.79
N GLN A 27 8.12 43.55 9.02
CA GLN A 27 7.16 42.52 8.59
C GLN A 27 7.80 41.39 7.77
N GLU A 28 8.91 41.66 7.08
CA GLU A 28 9.65 40.68 6.29
C GLU A 28 10.48 39.73 7.16
N GLU A 29 11.12 40.24 8.23
CA GLU A 29 11.84 39.42 9.21
C GLU A 29 10.90 38.55 10.04
N ILE A 30 9.69 39.04 10.35
CA ILE A 30 8.65 38.24 11.02
C ILE A 30 8.22 37.10 10.10
N ALA A 31 7.96 37.38 8.82
CA ALA A 31 7.57 36.36 7.86
C ALA A 31 8.68 35.33 7.60
N GLU A 32 9.95 35.73 7.66
CA GLU A 32 11.09 34.80 7.53
C GLU A 32 11.24 33.93 8.79
N MET A 33 11.13 34.50 10.00
CA MET A 33 11.13 33.73 11.24
C MET A 33 9.96 32.74 11.31
N GLU A 34 8.75 33.15 10.94
CA GLU A 34 7.59 32.27 10.89
C GLU A 34 7.78 31.11 9.90
N ARG A 35 8.45 31.35 8.76
CA ARG A 35 8.79 30.29 7.79
C ARG A 35 9.81 29.31 8.35
N LEU A 36 10.85 29.80 9.00
CA LEU A 36 11.90 28.96 9.59
C LEU A 36 11.35 28.14 10.77
N GLU A 37 10.45 28.71 11.57
CA GLU A 37 9.78 27.98 12.65
C GLU A 37 8.82 26.91 12.10
N ALA A 38 8.08 27.21 11.03
CA ALA A 38 7.22 26.24 10.37
C ALA A 38 8.01 25.07 9.76
N GLU A 39 9.15 25.35 9.11
CA GLU A 39 10.06 24.34 8.56
C GLU A 39 10.64 23.44 9.67
N ALA A 40 11.09 24.03 10.78
CA ALA A 40 11.65 23.27 11.90
C ALA A 40 10.63 22.38 12.61
N GLU A 41 9.36 22.79 12.67
CA GLU A 41 8.29 21.96 13.26
C GLU A 41 7.88 20.83 12.32
N GLU A 42 7.84 21.09 11.00
CA GLU A 42 7.58 20.08 9.97
C GLU A 42 8.67 18.99 9.95
N ASP A 43 9.94 19.37 10.10
CA ASP A 43 11.06 18.43 10.21
C ASP A 43 10.95 17.55 11.46
N ARG A 44 10.52 18.11 12.60
CA ARG A 44 10.30 17.34 13.84
C ARG A 44 9.14 16.36 13.74
N GLU A 45 8.06 16.72 13.04
CA GLU A 45 6.97 15.79 12.78
C GLU A 45 7.42 14.66 11.85
N ASN A 46 8.22 14.97 10.82
CA ASN A 46 8.82 13.96 9.94
C ASN A 46 9.73 12.99 10.69
N GLU A 47 10.54 13.48 11.63
CA GLU A 47 11.41 12.63 12.45
C GLU A 47 10.57 11.68 13.32
N LYS A 48 9.49 12.15 13.95
CA LYS A 48 8.58 11.32 14.76
C LYS A 48 7.84 10.28 13.93
N ASP A 49 7.35 10.65 12.74
CA ASP A 49 6.71 9.71 11.83
C ASP A 49 7.72 8.66 11.34
N SER A 50 8.97 9.05 11.09
CA SER A 50 10.06 8.13 10.75
C SER A 50 10.42 7.17 11.89
N GLU A 51 10.46 7.63 13.14
CA GLU A 51 10.68 6.78 14.32
C GLU A 51 9.53 5.79 14.54
N ASN A 52 8.27 6.22 14.34
CA ASN A 52 7.12 5.34 14.39
C ASN A 52 7.15 4.29 13.28
N LEU A 53 7.49 4.68 12.04
CA LEU A 53 7.66 3.76 10.92
C LEU A 53 8.77 2.73 11.20
N GLN A 54 9.91 3.13 11.76
CA GLN A 54 10.97 2.19 12.16
C GLN A 54 10.51 1.21 13.24
N THR A 55 9.67 1.65 14.17
CA THR A 55 9.08 0.80 15.21
C THR A 55 8.08 -0.20 14.62
N GLU A 56 7.24 0.24 13.68
CA GLU A 56 6.33 -0.61 12.90
C GLU A 56 7.11 -1.63 12.06
N GLU A 57 8.17 -1.22 11.38
CA GLU A 57 9.07 -2.09 10.60
C GLU A 57 9.76 -3.14 11.49
N THR A 58 10.23 -2.75 12.68
CA THR A 58 10.85 -3.69 13.62
C THR A 58 9.86 -4.75 14.10
N GLN A 59 8.62 -4.36 14.37
CA GLN A 59 7.55 -5.31 14.73
C GLN A 59 7.15 -6.20 13.54
N ALA A 60 7.08 -5.63 12.33
CA ALA A 60 6.80 -6.38 11.10
C ALA A 60 7.90 -7.43 10.85
N ASN A 61 9.17 -7.05 10.98
CA ASN A 61 10.32 -7.96 10.84
C ASN A 61 10.28 -9.09 11.88
N PHE A 62 9.93 -8.78 13.13
CA PHE A 62 9.78 -9.81 14.17
C PHE A 62 8.64 -10.80 13.85
N LEU A 63 7.51 -10.30 13.36
CA LEU A 63 6.37 -11.13 12.96
C LEU A 63 6.70 -11.98 11.72
N GLU A 64 7.50 -11.45 10.80
CA GLU A 64 7.98 -12.16 9.61
C GLU A 64 8.99 -13.27 9.99
N GLU A 65 9.91 -12.98 10.92
CA GLU A 65 10.81 -13.96 11.52
C GLU A 65 10.04 -15.09 12.24
N GLU A 66 9.00 -14.76 13.01
CA GLU A 66 8.15 -15.75 13.69
C GLU A 66 7.39 -16.63 12.68
N LYS A 67 6.79 -16.03 11.64
CA LYS A 67 6.16 -16.77 10.53
C LYS A 67 7.15 -17.68 9.80
N LYS A 68 8.37 -17.19 9.56
CA LYS A 68 9.44 -17.96 8.92
C LYS A 68 9.89 -19.13 9.80
N ALA A 69 10.02 -18.94 11.12
CA ALA A 69 10.36 -20.01 12.06
C ALA A 69 9.24 -21.06 12.15
N GLN A 70 7.98 -20.63 12.24
CA GLN A 70 6.82 -21.52 12.21
C GLN A 70 6.80 -22.33 10.91
N ARG A 71 7.08 -21.69 9.77
CA ARG A 71 7.17 -22.37 8.49
C ARG A 71 8.31 -23.37 8.41
N LEU A 72 9.50 -23.02 8.92
CA LEU A 72 10.65 -23.92 8.91
C LEU A 72 10.36 -25.20 9.71
N SER A 73 9.67 -25.07 10.85
CA SER A 73 9.18 -26.23 11.62
C SER A 73 8.11 -27.06 10.89
N LEU A 74 7.26 -26.44 10.06
CA LEU A 74 6.30 -27.16 9.21
C LEU A 74 7.00 -27.94 8.08
N LEU A 75 8.06 -27.37 7.50
CA LEU A 75 8.86 -28.02 6.47
C LEU A 75 9.65 -29.22 7.00
N GLU A 76 10.06 -29.21 8.27
CA GLU A 76 10.82 -30.31 8.90
C GLU A 76 10.02 -31.63 8.97
N ASN A 77 8.69 -31.55 8.96
CA ASN A 77 7.79 -32.71 8.90
C ASN A 77 7.45 -33.15 7.46
N MET A 78 7.96 -32.46 6.44
CA MET A 78 7.79 -32.83 5.03
C MET A 78 8.93 -33.76 4.59
N GLY A 79 8.73 -35.06 4.81
CA GLY A 79 9.50 -36.09 4.12
C GLY A 79 8.73 -36.65 2.92
N PRO A 80 9.42 -37.20 1.90
CA PRO A 80 8.76 -38.14 1.01
C PRO A 80 8.31 -39.35 1.84
N ASP A 81 7.08 -39.80 1.65
CA ASP A 81 6.65 -41.08 2.18
C ASP A 81 7.38 -42.23 1.44
N SER A 82 7.07 -43.47 1.83
CA SER A 82 7.68 -44.66 1.20
C SER A 82 7.35 -44.81 -0.30
N SER A 83 6.46 -43.97 -0.85
CA SER A 83 6.10 -43.89 -2.26
C SER A 83 6.68 -42.66 -2.99
N GLY A 84 7.38 -41.77 -2.27
CA GLY A 84 7.96 -40.54 -2.82
C GLY A 84 6.99 -39.35 -2.83
N ALA A 85 5.81 -39.47 -2.23
CA ALA A 85 4.83 -38.38 -2.14
C ALA A 85 5.17 -37.44 -0.97
N VAL A 86 4.98 -36.13 -1.17
CA VAL A 86 5.19 -35.13 -0.12
C VAL A 86 4.18 -35.35 1.01
N ILE A 87 4.67 -35.58 2.23
CA ILE A 87 3.82 -35.65 3.42
C ILE A 87 3.38 -34.22 3.78
N ILE A 88 2.08 -33.96 3.69
CA ILE A 88 1.46 -32.70 4.12
C ILE A 88 0.77 -32.94 5.47
N PRO A 89 1.10 -32.16 6.52
CA PRO A 89 0.49 -32.27 7.84
C PRO A 89 -1.05 -32.17 7.83
N ASP A 90 -1.72 -32.95 8.70
CA ASP A 90 -3.18 -33.03 8.76
C ASP A 90 -3.87 -31.70 9.14
N ASP A 91 -3.23 -30.88 9.94
CA ASP A 91 -3.69 -29.54 10.31
C ASP A 91 -3.67 -28.60 9.10
N ILE A 92 -2.61 -28.62 8.30
CA ILE A 92 -2.51 -27.86 7.05
C ILE A 92 -3.56 -28.34 6.05
N ARG A 93 -3.77 -29.65 5.92
CA ARG A 93 -4.84 -30.22 5.08
C ARG A 93 -6.23 -29.75 5.52
N LYS A 94 -6.49 -29.69 6.83
CA LYS A 94 -7.77 -29.19 7.36
C LYS A 94 -7.97 -27.70 7.10
N GLN A 95 -6.92 -26.90 7.26
CA GLN A 95 -7.00 -25.43 7.14
C GLN A 95 -7.06 -24.96 5.68
N TYR A 96 -6.36 -25.62 4.77
CA TYR A 96 -6.20 -25.16 3.38
C TYR A 96 -6.80 -26.11 2.34
N GLY A 97 -7.28 -27.28 2.76
CA GLY A 97 -7.99 -28.23 1.89
C GLY A 97 -7.18 -28.57 0.63
N PRO A 98 -7.74 -28.36 -0.58
CA PRO A 98 -7.04 -28.67 -1.84
C PRO A 98 -5.79 -27.80 -2.06
N MET A 99 -5.69 -26.64 -1.40
CA MET A 99 -4.57 -25.72 -1.52
C MET A 99 -3.43 -26.01 -0.53
N ALA A 100 -3.53 -27.09 0.26
CA ALA A 100 -2.56 -27.40 1.31
C ALA A 100 -1.11 -27.49 0.78
N LEU A 101 -0.92 -28.07 -0.41
CA LEU A 101 0.39 -28.13 -1.06
C LEU A 101 0.94 -26.74 -1.40
N ALA A 102 0.08 -25.82 -1.84
CA ALA A 102 0.47 -24.48 -2.25
C ALA A 102 0.91 -23.59 -1.08
N VAL A 103 0.67 -23.96 0.17
CA VAL A 103 1.17 -23.20 1.34
C VAL A 103 2.70 -23.25 1.43
N PHE A 104 3.31 -24.32 0.91
CA PHE A 104 4.76 -24.53 0.97
C PHE A 104 5.49 -23.86 -0.19
N GLY A 105 6.73 -23.43 0.05
CA GLY A 105 7.58 -22.72 -0.89
C GLY A 105 8.49 -21.72 -0.18
N GLU A 106 9.29 -20.97 -0.91
CA GLU A 106 10.05 -19.85 -0.33
C GLU A 106 9.43 -18.53 -0.79
N ASP A 107 9.59 -17.50 0.04
CA ASP A 107 9.12 -16.17 -0.31
C ASP A 107 10.22 -15.47 -1.09
N GLN A 108 9.91 -15.23 -2.36
CA GLN A 108 10.76 -14.56 -3.35
C GLN A 108 10.06 -13.31 -3.86
N GLU A 109 10.85 -12.26 -4.10
CA GLU A 109 10.43 -11.03 -4.74
C GLU A 109 10.89 -11.00 -6.20
N HIS A 110 10.05 -10.47 -7.07
CA HIS A 110 10.28 -10.35 -8.51
C HIS A 110 9.90 -8.95 -8.98
N THR A 111 10.63 -8.41 -9.95
CA THR A 111 10.47 -7.01 -10.36
C THR A 111 10.12 -6.93 -11.83
N LEU A 112 8.97 -6.33 -12.12
CA LEU A 112 8.59 -5.93 -13.47
C LEU A 112 8.89 -4.46 -13.68
N THR A 113 9.43 -4.11 -14.84
CA THR A 113 9.80 -2.75 -15.23
C THR A 113 9.17 -2.36 -16.55
N SER A 114 8.79 -1.08 -16.66
CA SER A 114 8.42 -0.41 -17.90
C SER A 114 9.29 0.83 -18.11
N SER A 115 8.94 1.68 -19.08
CA SER A 115 9.62 2.96 -19.26
C SER A 115 9.30 4.00 -18.16
N VAL A 116 8.30 3.74 -17.31
CA VAL A 116 7.77 4.73 -16.34
C VAL A 116 7.47 4.16 -14.96
N LEU A 117 7.40 2.83 -14.81
CA LEU A 117 6.98 2.17 -13.58
C LEU A 117 7.82 0.93 -13.31
N GLU A 118 8.19 0.75 -12.05
CA GLU A 118 8.74 -0.48 -11.50
C GLU A 118 7.72 -1.06 -10.50
N ILE A 119 7.42 -2.35 -10.59
CA ILE A 119 6.53 -3.06 -9.67
C ILE A 119 7.25 -4.27 -9.10
N THR A 120 7.31 -4.37 -7.79
CA THR A 120 7.74 -5.59 -7.10
C THR A 120 6.55 -6.45 -6.74
N LEU A 121 6.64 -7.72 -7.07
CA LEU A 121 5.66 -8.78 -6.84
C LEU A 121 6.25 -9.79 -5.84
N LYS A 122 5.42 -10.27 -4.90
CA LYS A 122 5.80 -11.39 -4.02
C LYS A 122 5.25 -12.70 -4.58
N SER A 123 6.09 -13.73 -4.63
CA SER A 123 5.67 -15.11 -4.95
C SER A 123 4.69 -15.67 -3.91
N ARG A 124 4.78 -15.22 -2.65
CA ARG A 124 3.72 -15.33 -1.64
C ARG A 124 2.55 -14.43 -2.05
N GLY A 125 1.37 -14.97 -2.24
CA GLY A 125 0.24 -14.21 -2.78
C GLY A 125 0.22 -14.11 -4.29
N GLY A 126 1.39 -13.95 -4.93
CA GLY A 126 1.46 -13.69 -6.37
C GLY A 126 0.75 -12.38 -6.74
N LEU A 127 0.91 -11.36 -5.91
CA LEU A 127 0.26 -10.05 -6.06
C LEU A 127 1.29 -8.92 -5.87
N PRO A 128 1.01 -7.71 -6.42
CA PRO A 128 1.80 -6.50 -6.19
C PRO A 128 2.08 -6.20 -4.72
N TYR A 129 3.35 -5.98 -4.42
CA TYR A 129 3.85 -5.58 -3.10
C TYR A 129 4.20 -4.09 -3.06
N SER A 130 4.92 -3.60 -4.08
CA SER A 130 5.32 -2.19 -4.19
C SER A 130 5.21 -1.70 -5.64
N ALA A 131 5.06 -0.39 -5.83
CA ALA A 131 5.09 0.24 -7.13
C ALA A 131 5.77 1.61 -7.06
N THR A 132 6.82 1.79 -7.86
CA THR A 132 7.71 2.95 -7.88
C THR A 132 7.68 3.62 -9.24
N LEU A 133 7.42 4.92 -9.28
CA LEU A 133 7.51 5.72 -10.50
C LEU A 133 8.99 5.96 -10.84
N ILE A 134 9.39 5.55 -12.04
CA ILE A 134 10.76 5.70 -12.58
C ILE A 134 10.79 6.62 -13.80
N ASP A 135 9.76 7.44 -13.97
CA ASP A 135 9.58 8.39 -15.09
C ASP A 135 10.37 9.70 -14.94
N GLY A 136 11.23 9.79 -13.91
CA GLY A 136 12.04 10.96 -13.60
C GLY A 136 11.41 11.92 -12.59
N ASN A 137 10.18 11.66 -12.12
CA ASN A 137 9.61 12.38 -10.99
C ASN A 137 10.19 11.84 -9.68
N VAL A 138 10.50 12.75 -8.76
CA VAL A 138 11.06 12.45 -7.45
C VAL A 138 10.21 13.07 -6.35
N ARG A 139 10.25 12.49 -5.17
CA ARG A 139 9.57 12.99 -3.99
C ARG A 139 10.12 14.38 -3.64
N ASN A 140 9.23 15.31 -3.30
CA ASN A 140 9.56 16.67 -2.94
C ASN A 140 9.34 16.87 -1.43
N VAL A 141 9.94 15.99 -0.62
CA VAL A 141 9.82 16.05 0.86
C VAL A 141 10.79 17.08 1.44
N SER A 142 11.90 17.40 0.75
CA SER A 142 12.89 18.40 1.16
C SER A 142 13.48 19.14 -0.07
N TYR A 143 14.34 20.13 0.14
CA TYR A 143 15.00 20.89 -0.95
C TYR A 143 16.16 20.15 -1.66
N SER A 144 16.38 18.87 -1.37
CA SER A 144 17.43 18.02 -2.00
C SER A 144 16.84 17.11 -3.09
N ALA A 145 17.70 16.53 -3.94
CA ALA A 145 17.27 15.55 -4.95
C ALA A 145 16.52 14.40 -4.27
N GLY A 146 15.24 14.24 -4.61
CA GLY A 146 14.35 13.28 -3.97
C GLY A 146 14.54 11.84 -4.46
N ASP A 147 14.06 10.90 -3.67
CA ASP A 147 13.90 9.51 -4.08
C ASP A 147 12.76 9.36 -5.10
N PRO A 148 12.75 8.29 -5.92
CA PRO A 148 11.61 7.94 -6.75
C PRO A 148 10.29 7.88 -5.96
N ILE A 149 9.19 8.19 -6.63
CA ILE A 149 7.86 8.23 -5.97
C ILE A 149 7.32 6.81 -5.81
N GLN A 150 7.18 6.37 -4.57
CA GLN A 150 6.55 5.12 -4.20
C GLN A 150 5.04 5.36 -3.98
N LEU A 151 4.20 4.56 -4.63
CA LEU A 151 2.75 4.83 -4.74
C LEU A 151 1.97 4.48 -3.46
N TRP A 152 2.49 3.57 -2.64
CA TRP A 152 1.97 3.22 -1.32
C TRP A 152 3.08 2.65 -0.45
N ASP A 153 2.93 2.73 0.86
CA ASP A 153 3.84 2.11 1.84
C ASP A 153 3.71 0.58 1.74
N PRO A 154 4.75 -0.15 1.29
CA PRO A 154 4.66 -1.59 1.10
C PRO A 154 4.58 -2.37 2.42
N THR A 155 5.05 -1.81 3.54
CA THR A 155 5.01 -2.46 4.86
C THR A 155 3.63 -2.37 5.50
N ASN A 156 2.95 -1.24 5.27
CA ASN A 156 1.64 -0.94 5.86
C ASN A 156 0.45 -1.04 4.89
N SER A 157 0.71 -1.48 3.66
CA SER A 157 -0.32 -1.76 2.66
C SER A 157 -0.40 -3.25 2.41
N ALA A 158 -1.59 -3.70 2.01
CA ALA A 158 -1.81 -5.10 1.71
C ALA A 158 -2.85 -5.24 0.61
N MET A 159 -2.61 -6.19 -0.29
CA MET A 159 -3.58 -6.61 -1.28
C MET A 159 -3.69 -8.12 -1.29
N ASP A 160 -4.91 -8.62 -1.31
CA ASP A 160 -5.19 -10.03 -1.24
C ASP A 160 -6.44 -10.38 -2.05
N LEU A 161 -6.43 -11.56 -2.66
CA LEU A 161 -7.60 -12.15 -3.28
C LEU A 161 -8.01 -13.37 -2.46
N GLN A 162 -9.26 -13.39 -2.04
CA GLN A 162 -9.80 -14.43 -1.19
C GLN A 162 -10.88 -15.21 -1.92
N PHE A 163 -10.91 -16.51 -1.70
CA PHE A 163 -11.90 -17.41 -2.28
C PHE A 163 -12.29 -18.46 -1.25
N ASP A 164 -13.50 -18.99 -1.39
CA ASP A 164 -14.05 -19.93 -0.42
C ASP A 164 -14.00 -21.36 -0.99
N VAL A 165 -13.55 -22.31 -0.16
CA VAL A 165 -13.50 -23.75 -0.44
C VAL A 165 -14.57 -24.47 0.39
N PRO A 166 -15.46 -25.26 -0.21
CA PRO A 166 -16.47 -26.02 0.53
C PRO A 166 -15.86 -26.94 1.60
N GLY A 167 -16.29 -26.79 2.85
CA GLY A 167 -15.81 -27.61 3.98
C GLY A 167 -14.50 -27.14 4.61
N THR A 168 -13.74 -26.25 3.96
CA THR A 168 -12.49 -25.67 4.47
C THR A 168 -12.69 -24.22 4.93
N GLY A 169 -13.50 -23.44 4.19
CA GLY A 169 -13.73 -22.03 4.46
C GLY A 169 -12.92 -21.11 3.53
N ARG A 170 -12.63 -19.91 4.02
CA ARG A 170 -11.97 -18.87 3.23
C ARG A 170 -10.46 -19.09 3.16
N ILE A 171 -9.93 -19.12 1.94
CA ILE A 171 -8.50 -19.16 1.66
C ILE A 171 -8.08 -17.80 1.07
N LYS A 172 -6.92 -17.33 1.51
CA LYS A 172 -6.28 -16.11 1.02
C LYS A 172 -5.16 -16.45 0.07
N LEU A 173 -5.00 -15.70 -1.01
CA LEU A 173 -3.82 -15.84 -1.86
C LEU A 173 -2.55 -15.58 -1.05
N SER A 174 -2.57 -14.61 -0.13
CA SER A 174 -1.42 -14.28 0.72
C SER A 174 -0.86 -15.44 1.54
N ASP A 175 -1.63 -16.52 1.76
CA ASP A 175 -1.17 -17.71 2.47
C ASP A 175 -0.44 -18.70 1.53
N LEU A 176 -0.66 -18.55 0.22
CA LEU A 176 -0.19 -19.46 -0.82
C LEU A 176 1.12 -18.99 -1.46
N SER A 177 1.95 -19.96 -1.79
CA SER A 177 3.18 -19.82 -2.55
C SER A 177 2.90 -20.11 -4.01
N PHE A 178 3.32 -19.19 -4.88
CA PHE A 178 3.30 -19.39 -6.31
C PHE A 178 4.70 -19.65 -6.82
N LEU A 179 4.86 -20.70 -7.61
CA LEU A 179 6.10 -21.02 -8.30
C LEU A 179 6.23 -20.15 -9.55
N LEU A 180 7.38 -19.51 -9.73
CA LEU A 180 7.72 -18.84 -10.97
C LEU A 180 7.86 -19.86 -12.10
N THR A 181 7.04 -19.70 -13.14
CA THR A 181 7.07 -20.54 -14.34
C THR A 181 7.92 -19.90 -15.45
N SER A 182 7.81 -18.58 -15.61
CA SER A 182 8.68 -17.80 -16.51
C SER A 182 8.55 -16.31 -16.23
N GLU A 183 9.58 -15.55 -16.56
CA GLU A 183 9.65 -14.10 -16.36
C GLU A 183 10.35 -13.43 -17.55
N THR A 184 9.94 -12.20 -17.84
CA THR A 184 10.59 -11.21 -18.69
C THR A 184 10.54 -9.87 -17.96
N ASP A 185 11.21 -8.85 -18.47
CA ASP A 185 11.22 -7.51 -17.84
C ASP A 185 9.82 -6.93 -17.57
N SER A 186 8.80 -7.31 -18.35
CA SER A 186 7.44 -6.74 -18.23
C SER A 186 6.33 -7.78 -18.03
N THR A 187 6.65 -9.07 -17.99
CA THR A 187 5.63 -10.13 -17.87
C THR A 187 6.12 -11.26 -16.98
N MET A 188 5.28 -11.68 -16.03
CA MET A 188 5.57 -12.74 -15.06
C MET A 188 4.47 -13.80 -15.07
N TYR A 189 4.86 -15.07 -15.00
CA TYR A 189 3.95 -16.22 -14.94
C TYR A 189 4.20 -17.01 -13.66
N LEU A 190 3.14 -17.18 -12.88
CA LEU A 190 3.14 -17.77 -11.55
C LEU A 190 2.12 -18.91 -11.48
N LYS A 191 2.44 -19.96 -10.74
CA LYS A 191 1.57 -21.14 -10.62
C LYS A 191 1.60 -21.76 -9.22
N ALA A 192 0.43 -21.99 -8.65
CA ALA A 192 0.24 -22.76 -7.42
C ALA A 192 -0.57 -24.02 -7.76
N VAL A 193 -0.02 -25.21 -7.46
CA VAL A 193 -0.66 -26.50 -7.78
C VAL A 193 -1.35 -27.10 -6.56
N THR A 194 -2.44 -27.82 -6.80
CA THR A 194 -3.13 -28.62 -5.78
C THR A 194 -2.67 -30.08 -5.81
N GLU A 195 -2.97 -30.83 -4.76
CA GLU A 195 -2.69 -32.27 -4.71
C GLU A 195 -3.45 -33.05 -5.80
N SER A 196 -4.61 -32.56 -6.23
CA SER A 196 -5.43 -33.16 -7.29
C SER A 196 -4.91 -32.87 -8.71
N GLY A 197 -3.86 -32.06 -8.85
CA GLY A 197 -3.29 -31.67 -10.15
C GLY A 197 -3.93 -30.44 -10.78
N GLY A 198 -4.93 -29.83 -10.13
CA GLY A 198 -5.45 -28.52 -10.48
C GLY A 198 -4.46 -27.40 -10.12
N ALA A 199 -4.74 -26.17 -10.57
CA ALA A 199 -3.85 -25.05 -10.29
C ALA A 199 -4.53 -23.68 -10.30
N ILE A 200 -3.96 -22.76 -9.52
CA ILE A 200 -4.17 -21.32 -9.68
C ILE A 200 -2.98 -20.77 -10.46
N GLU A 201 -3.25 -20.13 -11.58
CA GLU A 201 -2.23 -19.49 -12.41
C GLU A 201 -2.42 -17.99 -12.42
N ILE A 202 -1.35 -17.25 -12.20
CA ILE A 202 -1.32 -15.79 -12.20
C ILE A 202 -0.38 -15.33 -13.31
N VAL A 203 -0.85 -14.42 -14.16
CA VAL A 203 -0.05 -13.76 -15.17
C VAL A 203 -0.12 -12.26 -14.94
N HIS A 204 1.03 -11.64 -14.76
CA HIS A 204 1.16 -10.19 -14.70
C HIS A 204 1.76 -9.68 -16.00
N THR A 205 1.23 -8.60 -16.54
CA THR A 205 1.77 -7.91 -17.72
C THR A 205 1.77 -6.41 -17.49
N LEU A 206 2.96 -5.81 -17.47
CA LEU A 206 3.18 -4.40 -17.21
C LEU A 206 3.38 -3.64 -18.53
N VAL A 207 2.54 -2.64 -18.80
CA VAL A 207 2.64 -1.76 -19.96
C VAL A 207 2.47 -0.30 -19.51
N GLY A 208 3.54 0.48 -19.58
CA GLY A 208 3.54 1.86 -19.09
C GLY A 208 3.19 1.91 -17.60
N TYR A 209 2.10 2.60 -17.27
CA TYR A 209 1.52 2.69 -15.92
C TYR A 209 0.43 1.64 -15.64
N ALA A 210 0.29 0.61 -16.48
CA ALA A 210 -0.79 -0.36 -16.34
C ALA A 210 -0.26 -1.77 -16.07
N LEU A 211 -0.70 -2.37 -14.97
CA LEU A 211 -0.48 -3.79 -14.68
C LEU A 211 -1.77 -4.57 -14.95
N ASP A 212 -1.78 -5.38 -16.01
CA ASP A 212 -2.80 -6.40 -16.24
C ASP A 212 -2.48 -7.62 -15.39
N THR A 213 -3.41 -8.01 -14.52
CA THR A 213 -3.29 -9.23 -13.70
C THR A 213 -4.37 -10.22 -14.10
N ARG A 214 -3.95 -11.41 -14.54
CA ARG A 214 -4.83 -12.51 -14.93
C ARG A 214 -4.70 -13.65 -13.95
N ILE A 215 -5.76 -13.92 -13.18
CA ILE A 215 -5.83 -15.04 -12.24
C ILE A 215 -6.79 -16.09 -12.80
N THR A 216 -6.29 -17.30 -13.00
CA THR A 216 -7.03 -18.42 -13.61
C THR A 216 -7.04 -19.62 -12.68
N PHE A 217 -8.23 -20.13 -12.36
CA PHE A 217 -8.42 -21.37 -11.63
C PHE A 217 -8.63 -22.51 -12.65
N ARG A 218 -7.63 -23.37 -12.85
CA ARG A 218 -7.66 -24.47 -13.83
C ARG A 218 -7.88 -25.81 -13.17
N ASP A 219 -8.83 -26.58 -13.70
CA ASP A 219 -9.13 -27.95 -13.26
C ASP A 219 -9.48 -28.07 -11.76
N LEU A 220 -9.91 -26.96 -11.14
CA LEU A 220 -10.35 -26.89 -9.74
C LEU A 220 -11.86 -27.11 -9.55
N GLY A 221 -12.58 -27.44 -10.64
CA GLY A 221 -13.95 -27.95 -10.64
C GLY A 221 -14.90 -27.26 -9.64
N ARG A 222 -15.44 -28.06 -8.71
CA ARG A 222 -16.28 -27.62 -7.57
C ARG A 222 -15.49 -27.51 -6.26
N GLU A 223 -14.17 -27.63 -6.30
CA GLU A 223 -13.31 -27.50 -5.11
C GLU A 223 -13.27 -26.06 -4.61
N ILE A 224 -13.52 -25.09 -5.49
CA ILE A 224 -13.53 -23.66 -5.17
C ILE A 224 -14.87 -23.04 -5.57
N LEU A 225 -15.41 -22.19 -4.70
CA LEU A 225 -16.62 -21.43 -4.99
C LEU A 225 -16.35 -20.31 -6.00
N PRO A 226 -17.31 -19.99 -6.88
CA PRO A 226 -17.10 -19.04 -7.98
C PRO A 226 -16.98 -17.58 -7.55
N LYS A 227 -17.23 -17.25 -6.28
CA LYS A 227 -17.11 -15.88 -5.76
C LYS A 227 -15.71 -15.66 -5.19
N GLN A 228 -15.03 -14.63 -5.69
CA GLN A 228 -13.77 -14.15 -5.15
C GLN A 228 -13.96 -12.74 -4.55
N HIS A 229 -13.14 -12.42 -3.56
CA HIS A 229 -13.15 -11.16 -2.85
C HIS A 229 -11.77 -10.51 -2.96
N LEU A 230 -11.70 -9.32 -3.55
CA LEU A 230 -10.51 -8.47 -3.46
C LEU A 230 -10.56 -7.72 -2.13
N VAL A 231 -9.50 -7.82 -1.35
CA VAL A 231 -9.27 -7.01 -0.15
C VAL A 231 -8.04 -6.17 -0.40
N TRP A 232 -8.18 -4.85 -0.34
CA TRP A 232 -7.09 -3.93 -0.62
C TRP A 232 -7.08 -2.80 0.40
N SER A 233 -5.93 -2.63 1.04
CA SER A 233 -5.60 -1.55 1.97
C SER A 233 -4.34 -0.87 1.46
N ALA A 234 -4.36 0.45 1.38
CA ALA A 234 -3.20 1.25 0.99
C ALA A 234 -2.97 2.36 2.00
N LYS A 235 -1.77 2.41 2.59
CA LYS A 235 -1.27 3.55 3.34
C LYS A 235 -0.49 4.43 2.36
N GLY A 236 -0.97 5.66 2.15
CA GLY A 236 -0.27 6.64 1.33
C GLY A 236 1.09 7.00 1.93
N LEU A 237 2.02 7.39 1.06
CA LEU A 237 3.33 7.92 1.48
C LEU A 237 3.35 9.42 1.24
N ARG A 238 4.03 10.13 2.13
CA ARG A 238 4.28 11.57 1.96
C ARG A 238 5.19 11.79 0.76
N ASN A 239 4.70 12.50 -0.25
CA ASN A 239 5.44 12.75 -1.49
C ASN A 239 5.76 14.24 -1.70
N GLU A 240 5.10 15.13 -0.97
CA GLU A 240 5.23 16.58 -1.00
C GLU A 240 5.54 17.15 0.41
N LYS A 241 5.71 18.49 0.48
CA LYS A 241 6.02 19.19 1.74
C LYS A 241 4.82 19.32 2.69
N GLY A 242 3.63 19.58 2.16
CA GLY A 242 2.46 19.90 2.98
C GLY A 242 1.69 18.68 3.49
N LEU A 243 2.06 18.11 4.65
CA LEU A 243 1.39 16.92 5.21
C LEU A 243 -0.11 17.14 5.50
N GLU A 244 -0.47 18.26 6.12
CA GLU A 244 -1.87 18.59 6.41
C GLU A 244 -2.69 18.74 5.11
N TRP A 245 -2.07 19.32 4.07
CA TRP A 245 -2.68 19.47 2.76
C TRP A 245 -2.88 18.10 2.08
N GLU A 246 -1.86 17.24 2.05
CA GLU A 246 -1.96 15.90 1.46
C GLU A 246 -3.04 15.05 2.13
N ARG A 247 -3.12 15.10 3.47
CA ARG A 247 -4.16 14.40 4.25
C ARG A 247 -5.56 14.89 3.88
N GLN A 248 -5.72 16.20 3.68
CA GLN A 248 -7.00 16.81 3.28
C GLN A 248 -7.38 16.53 1.82
N HIS A 249 -6.47 16.00 1.00
CA HIS A 249 -6.72 15.67 -0.41
C HIS A 249 -6.57 14.18 -0.71
N THR A 250 -6.61 13.33 0.31
CA THR A 250 -6.61 11.87 0.13
C THR A 250 -8.01 11.30 0.32
N SER A 251 -8.48 10.45 -0.59
CA SER A 251 -9.78 9.79 -0.51
C SER A 251 -9.87 8.55 -1.41
N ILE A 252 -10.87 7.71 -1.16
CA ILE A 252 -11.27 6.61 -2.03
C ILE A 252 -12.34 7.10 -2.99
N PHE A 253 -12.04 7.02 -4.29
CA PHE A 253 -12.99 7.27 -5.37
C PHE A 253 -13.49 5.95 -5.92
N PHE A 254 -14.74 5.90 -6.35
CA PHE A 254 -15.29 4.69 -6.94
C PHE A 254 -16.36 4.99 -7.98
N LYS A 255 -16.70 3.98 -8.77
CA LYS A 255 -17.81 4.06 -9.72
C LYS A 255 -18.55 2.74 -9.76
N GLU A 256 -19.86 2.81 -9.48
CA GLU A 256 -20.78 1.69 -9.64
C GLU A 256 -21.28 1.60 -11.09
N LYS A 257 -21.69 0.39 -11.47
CA LYS A 257 -22.22 0.12 -12.81
C LYS A 257 -23.44 0.99 -13.13
N ASP A 258 -23.42 1.60 -14.31
CA ASP A 258 -24.50 2.47 -14.82
C ASP A 258 -24.75 3.72 -13.95
N ARG A 259 -23.80 4.09 -13.08
CA ARG A 259 -23.87 5.25 -12.19
C ARG A 259 -22.69 6.21 -12.41
N GLY A 260 -22.82 7.41 -11.84
CA GLY A 260 -21.73 8.39 -11.79
C GLY A 260 -20.59 7.93 -10.88
N ARG A 261 -19.45 8.62 -10.98
CA ARG A 261 -18.37 8.49 -10.01
C ARG A 261 -18.79 9.11 -8.69
N ASP A 262 -18.46 8.45 -7.59
CA ASP A 262 -18.63 8.91 -6.22
C ASP A 262 -17.31 8.81 -5.44
N TYR A 263 -17.28 9.31 -4.21
CA TYR A 263 -16.08 9.34 -3.37
C TYR A 263 -16.40 9.39 -1.87
N LEU A 264 -15.51 8.83 -1.07
CA LEU A 264 -15.53 9.00 0.39
C LEU A 264 -15.08 10.41 0.76
N SER A 265 -15.44 10.89 1.95
CA SER A 265 -15.02 12.22 2.39
C SER A 265 -13.49 12.38 2.44
N GLU A 266 -13.01 13.54 1.99
CA GLU A 266 -11.60 13.92 2.06
C GLU A 266 -11.28 14.51 3.45
N GLY A 267 -10.09 14.21 3.99
CA GLY A 267 -9.59 14.78 5.25
C GLY A 267 -10.21 14.23 6.55
N ARG A 268 -11.11 13.24 6.48
CA ARG A 268 -11.65 12.55 7.67
C ARG A 268 -12.03 11.10 7.35
N SER A 269 -12.22 10.30 8.41
CA SER A 269 -12.68 8.91 8.27
C SER A 269 -14.10 8.84 7.70
N ASP A 270 -14.31 7.88 6.81
CA ASP A 270 -15.59 7.62 6.16
C ASP A 270 -15.70 6.13 5.78
N GLU A 271 -16.93 5.67 5.58
CA GLU A 271 -17.23 4.28 5.20
C GLU A 271 -18.47 4.25 4.32
N GLU A 272 -18.43 3.45 3.25
CA GLU A 272 -19.56 3.25 2.35
C GLU A 272 -19.73 1.76 2.03
N THR A 273 -20.97 1.28 2.06
CA THR A 273 -21.34 -0.05 1.56
C THR A 273 -22.16 0.11 0.29
N ILE A 274 -21.55 -0.19 -0.85
CA ILE A 274 -22.18 -0.06 -2.17
C ILE A 274 -23.27 -1.11 -2.41
N GLU A 275 -24.28 -0.75 -3.19
CA GLU A 275 -25.41 -1.64 -3.52
C GLU A 275 -25.20 -2.40 -4.83
N TYR A 276 -24.48 -1.80 -5.78
CA TYR A 276 -24.33 -2.32 -7.14
C TYR A 276 -22.91 -2.84 -7.41
N ASN A 277 -22.74 -3.50 -8.55
CA ASN A 277 -21.43 -3.97 -8.98
C ASN A 277 -20.51 -2.77 -9.23
N LEU A 278 -19.35 -2.80 -8.60
CA LEU A 278 -18.27 -1.84 -8.80
C LEU A 278 -17.65 -2.02 -10.19
N GLU A 279 -17.51 -0.92 -10.94
CA GLU A 279 -16.70 -0.88 -12.17
C GLU A 279 -15.22 -0.70 -11.85
N TRP A 280 -14.92 0.26 -10.97
CA TRP A 280 -13.57 0.54 -10.48
C TRP A 280 -13.61 1.24 -9.12
N MET A 281 -12.50 1.15 -8.39
CA MET A 281 -12.19 1.92 -7.18
C MET A 281 -10.75 2.40 -7.26
N ALA A 282 -10.48 3.57 -6.70
CA ALA A 282 -9.15 4.16 -6.66
C ALA A 282 -8.83 4.79 -5.32
N PHE A 283 -7.60 4.59 -4.84
CA PHE A 283 -7.00 5.45 -3.83
C PHE A 283 -6.42 6.67 -4.53
N LYS A 284 -6.94 7.86 -4.21
CA LYS A 284 -6.47 9.14 -4.70
C LYS A 284 -5.69 9.83 -3.59
N GLN A 285 -4.51 10.34 -3.94
CA GLN A 285 -3.73 11.29 -3.15
C GLN A 285 -3.39 12.49 -4.04
N ASP A 286 -2.58 13.43 -3.54
CA ASP A 286 -2.11 14.53 -4.37
C ASP A 286 -1.33 14.01 -5.58
N PHE A 287 -1.68 14.50 -6.77
CA PHE A 287 -1.09 14.19 -8.08
C PHE A 287 -1.13 12.72 -8.55
N PHE A 288 -1.43 11.77 -7.67
CA PHE A 288 -1.38 10.34 -7.98
C PHE A 288 -2.69 9.65 -7.62
N SER A 289 -3.05 8.65 -8.41
CA SER A 289 -4.13 7.74 -8.09
C SER A 289 -3.71 6.32 -8.43
N VAL A 290 -4.06 5.39 -7.56
CA VAL A 290 -3.96 3.95 -7.82
C VAL A 290 -5.37 3.43 -7.97
N LEU A 291 -5.69 2.91 -9.14
CA LEU A 291 -7.02 2.41 -9.45
C LEU A 291 -6.98 0.90 -9.67
N VAL A 292 -8.00 0.18 -9.20
CA VAL A 292 -8.28 -1.20 -9.58
C VAL A 292 -9.61 -1.26 -10.33
N SER A 293 -9.62 -1.96 -11.47
CA SER A 293 -10.84 -2.20 -12.24
C SER A 293 -10.93 -3.63 -12.72
N LYS A 294 -12.17 -4.08 -12.93
CA LYS A 294 -12.45 -5.35 -13.60
C LYS A 294 -12.77 -5.08 -15.06
N PHE A 295 -11.78 -5.17 -15.93
CA PHE A 295 -12.00 -5.08 -17.37
C PHE A 295 -12.11 -6.48 -17.98
N LYS A 296 -13.10 -6.68 -18.86
CA LYS A 296 -13.32 -7.94 -19.57
C LYS A 296 -13.10 -7.70 -21.06
N TRP A 297 -11.90 -8.01 -21.56
CA TRP A 297 -11.68 -8.22 -22.99
C TRP A 297 -11.94 -9.70 -23.25
N GLU A 298 -13.12 -10.04 -23.77
CA GLU A 298 -13.54 -11.41 -24.14
C GLU A 298 -13.19 -12.51 -23.13
N GLU A 299 -14.16 -12.81 -22.24
CA GLU A 299 -14.20 -13.95 -21.32
C GLU A 299 -13.01 -14.11 -20.34
N TYR A 300 -13.33 -14.06 -19.05
CA TYR A 300 -12.45 -14.07 -17.86
C TYR A 300 -11.77 -12.72 -17.51
N LEU A 301 -11.28 -12.61 -16.25
CA LEU A 301 -10.33 -11.61 -15.68
C LEU A 301 -10.83 -10.53 -14.69
N LEU A 302 -9.90 -10.15 -13.81
CA LEU A 302 -9.99 -9.28 -12.63
C LEU A 302 -8.64 -8.53 -12.50
N GLY A 303 -8.62 -7.20 -12.62
CA GLY A 303 -7.52 -6.31 -12.21
C GLY A 303 -6.67 -5.66 -13.31
N ILE A 304 -7.09 -4.49 -13.82
CA ILE A 304 -6.17 -3.49 -14.41
C ILE A 304 -5.85 -2.47 -13.31
N PHE A 305 -4.56 -2.32 -12.99
CA PHE A 305 -4.08 -1.17 -12.24
C PHE A 305 -3.80 -0.02 -13.18
N PHE A 306 -4.28 1.18 -12.90
CA PHE A 306 -3.95 2.37 -13.67
C PHE A 306 -3.36 3.42 -12.74
N PHE A 307 -2.13 3.87 -13.04
CA PHE A 307 -1.53 5.01 -12.38
C PHE A 307 -1.65 6.21 -13.31
N GLN A 308 -2.57 7.12 -12.99
CA GLN A 308 -2.74 8.35 -13.75
C GLN A 308 -2.37 9.54 -12.88
N ARG A 309 -1.52 10.41 -13.45
CA ARG A 309 -1.41 11.80 -13.01
C ARG A 309 -2.54 12.61 -13.63
N ILE A 310 -3.27 13.38 -12.81
CA ILE A 310 -4.19 14.42 -13.28
C ILE A 310 -3.39 15.68 -13.63
#